data_AF-A0A3P6E766-F1
#
_entry.id   AF-A0A3P6E766-F1
#
_cell.length_a   1.000
_cell.length_b   1.000
_cell.length_c   1.000
_cell.angle_alpha   90.00
_cell.angle_beta   90.00
_cell.angle_gamma   90.00
#
_symmetry.space_group_name_H-M   'P 1'
#
loop_
_entity.id
_entity.type
_entity.pdbx_description
1 polymer ?
#
loop_
_entity_poly.entity_id
_entity_poly.type
_entity_poly.pdbx_seq_one_letter_code
_entity_poly.pdbx_strand_id
1 'polypeptide(L)'
;MENLSLKSLKWMNQEFSCASLELITAMLYPVTILTLSVLCSILQPFVESLSQCPKHGLHNPFKSPERYLLYGDISTKAAHMLALPKVSDFFTRLIQRVAPKSYQQAAGEVFVTLKFLENFCGDQVRFLARSFAVPGNHHGQQSHGYRWPYGPVTIITPFNFPLEIPLLQLMGALYVGNKPLLKVSIVMEQMMRLLHYCGLPVEDVDFINSDGKTMNKILLEGRIRLEDAGFDWKVLGPDVQEVDYVAWVCDQDAYACSGQKCSAQSMLFMHENWAKTSLVSKLKDLAGRRKLEDLTIGPVLTDIWDSFFFGQGGFNQPYGFADVIRWMHHSTPPGKLRTICKLIAQAVFYAIWNERNKRLHTSVARPPQLITKEIKIILKAKLYGMDQDISRNNNRLNSIRHNTIDTYLH
;
A
#
# COMPACT_ATOMS: atom_id res chain seq x y z
N MET A 1 21.15 -28.61 3.89
CA MET A 1 21.73 -28.70 2.54
C MET A 1 20.65 -29.21 1.61
N GLU A 2 20.07 -28.32 0.83
CA GLU A 2 19.50 -28.56 -0.52
C GLU A 2 19.20 -27.18 -1.10
N ASN A 3 19.89 -26.84 -2.19
CA ASN A 3 19.77 -25.56 -2.89
C ASN A 3 18.43 -25.50 -3.64
N LEU A 4 17.37 -25.04 -2.98
CA LEU A 4 16.11 -24.67 -3.63
C LEU A 4 16.26 -23.28 -4.25
N SER A 5 16.57 -23.22 -5.54
CA SER A 5 16.40 -21.99 -6.32
C SER A 5 14.90 -21.69 -6.44
N LEU A 6 14.41 -20.66 -5.75
CA LEU A 6 13.03 -20.21 -5.84
C LEU A 6 12.86 -19.36 -7.11
N LYS A 7 12.38 -19.99 -8.20
CA LYS A 7 11.89 -19.29 -9.39
C LYS A 7 10.41 -18.98 -9.22
N SER A 8 10.02 -17.71 -9.29
CA SER A 8 8.61 -17.33 -9.41
C SER A 8 8.11 -17.71 -10.80
N LEU A 9 6.93 -18.34 -10.89
CA LEU A 9 6.37 -18.83 -12.15
C LEU A 9 4.98 -18.22 -12.42
N LYS A 10 4.70 -17.91 -13.69
CA LYS A 10 3.39 -17.42 -14.17
C LYS A 10 2.26 -18.41 -13.89
N TRP A 11 1.02 -17.91 -13.82
CA TRP A 11 -0.14 -18.73 -14.16
C TRP A 11 -1.28 -17.92 -14.79
N MET A 12 -1.65 -18.29 -16.03
CA MET A 12 -3.00 -18.13 -16.56
C MET A 12 -3.21 -19.18 -17.68
N ASN A 13 -4.30 -19.94 -17.61
CA ASN A 13 -4.75 -20.98 -18.55
C ASN A 13 -3.75 -22.12 -18.86
N GLN A 14 -3.39 -22.87 -17.81
CA GLN A 14 -2.75 -24.20 -17.89
C GLN A 14 -1.33 -24.31 -18.48
N GLU A 15 -0.62 -23.23 -18.85
CA GLU A 15 0.79 -23.34 -19.28
C GLU A 15 1.75 -22.26 -18.72
N PHE A 16 2.98 -22.67 -18.41
CA PHE A 16 4.06 -21.83 -17.88
C PHE A 16 4.84 -21.14 -19.01
N SER A 17 4.97 -19.81 -19.01
CA SER A 17 5.83 -19.08 -19.96
C SER A 17 6.78 -18.06 -19.30
N CYS A 18 7.95 -17.85 -19.91
CA CYS A 18 9.15 -17.18 -19.33
C CYS A 18 9.30 -15.70 -19.71
N ALA A 19 9.65 -14.82 -18.76
CA ALA A 19 10.30 -13.49 -18.95
C ALA A 19 10.80 -12.90 -17.61
N SER A 20 12.07 -12.50 -17.51
CA SER A 20 12.80 -12.21 -16.24
C SER A 20 12.63 -10.80 -15.65
N LEU A 21 12.58 -10.70 -14.31
CA LEU A 21 12.95 -9.52 -13.52
C LEU A 21 13.81 -9.98 -12.32
N GLU A 22 14.87 -9.25 -12.01
CA GLU A 22 15.72 -9.49 -10.84
C GLU A 22 15.21 -8.66 -9.66
N LEU A 23 14.86 -9.30 -8.55
CA LEU A 23 14.62 -8.60 -7.29
C LEU A 23 15.95 -8.54 -6.52
N ILE A 24 16.42 -7.32 -6.22
CA ILE A 24 17.67 -7.10 -5.50
C ILE A 24 17.49 -7.52 -4.03
N THR A 25 18.41 -8.37 -3.58
CA THR A 25 18.48 -9.07 -2.30
C THR A 25 18.60 -8.11 -1.11
N ALA A 26 17.77 -8.29 -0.08
CA ALA A 26 17.95 -7.64 1.23
C ALA A 26 18.47 -8.65 2.27
N MET A 27 19.77 -8.98 2.19
CA MET A 27 20.71 -9.47 3.24
C MET A 27 21.51 -10.79 2.99
N LEU A 28 22.84 -10.60 3.13
CA LEU A 28 23.97 -11.45 3.57
C LEU A 28 24.27 -12.87 3.04
N TYR A 29 23.43 -13.57 2.28
CA TYR A 29 23.86 -14.76 1.51
C TYR A 29 23.04 -14.91 0.21
N PRO A 30 23.62 -15.39 -0.90
CA PRO A 30 23.03 -15.23 -2.22
C PRO A 30 21.93 -16.26 -2.46
N VAL A 31 20.68 -15.87 -2.23
CA VAL A 31 19.53 -16.49 -2.91
C VAL A 31 18.88 -15.39 -3.73
N THR A 32 19.24 -15.33 -5.01
CA THR A 32 18.58 -14.47 -5.99
C THR A 32 17.15 -14.96 -6.18
N ILE A 33 16.17 -14.16 -5.77
CA ILE A 33 14.76 -14.42 -6.09
C ILE A 33 14.50 -13.76 -7.44
N LEU A 34 14.34 -14.57 -8.47
CA LEU A 34 13.91 -14.11 -9.80
C LEU A 34 12.38 -14.09 -9.82
N THR A 35 11.82 -12.89 -9.87
CA THR A 35 10.38 -12.68 -10.10
C THR A 35 10.13 -12.37 -11.56
N LEU A 36 9.22 -13.06 -12.22
CA LEU A 36 8.88 -12.73 -13.61
C LEU A 36 7.96 -11.50 -13.62
N SER A 37 8.33 -10.44 -14.35
CA SER A 37 7.50 -9.24 -14.51
C SER A 37 6.70 -9.32 -15.81
N VAL A 38 5.40 -9.06 -15.73
CA VAL A 38 4.52 -8.93 -16.89
C VAL A 38 4.82 -7.61 -17.59
N LEU A 39 5.12 -7.71 -18.88
CA LEU A 39 5.28 -6.56 -19.77
C LEU A 39 3.92 -6.06 -20.24
N CYS A 40 3.82 -4.76 -20.55
CA CYS A 40 2.62 -4.13 -21.13
C CYS A 40 2.00 -4.86 -22.34
N SER A 41 2.79 -5.64 -23.09
CA SER A 41 2.32 -6.42 -24.24
C SER A 41 1.49 -7.66 -23.88
N ILE A 42 1.47 -8.09 -22.61
CA ILE A 42 0.82 -9.33 -22.14
C ILE A 42 -0.33 -9.02 -21.15
N LEU A 43 -0.92 -7.82 -21.24
CA LEU A 43 -1.98 -7.38 -20.33
C LEU A 43 -3.38 -7.87 -20.71
N GLN A 44 -3.62 -8.08 -22.00
CA GLN A 44 -4.93 -8.38 -22.57
C GLN A 44 -5.65 -9.56 -21.87
N PRO A 45 -4.98 -10.68 -21.53
CA PRO A 45 -5.65 -11.79 -20.84
C PRO A 45 -6.17 -11.42 -19.44
N PHE A 46 -5.50 -10.53 -18.72
CA PHE A 46 -5.96 -10.06 -17.41
C PHE A 46 -7.20 -9.17 -17.53
N VAL A 47 -7.22 -8.30 -18.56
CA VAL A 47 -8.38 -7.46 -18.87
C VAL A 47 -9.58 -8.33 -19.23
N GLU A 48 -9.37 -9.36 -20.07
CA GLU A 48 -10.40 -10.32 -20.46
C GLU A 48 -10.90 -11.13 -19.26
N SER A 49 -10.00 -11.66 -18.43
CA SER A 49 -10.36 -12.40 -17.21
C SER A 49 -11.20 -11.57 -16.24
N LEU A 50 -10.82 -10.31 -16.00
CA LEU A 50 -11.61 -9.38 -15.19
C LEU A 50 -12.98 -9.07 -15.83
N SER A 51 -13.03 -8.92 -17.16
CA SER A 51 -14.28 -8.62 -17.87
C SER A 51 -15.33 -9.72 -17.78
N GLN A 52 -14.91 -10.97 -17.50
CA GLN A 52 -15.82 -12.09 -17.28
C GLN A 52 -16.60 -11.99 -15.96
N CYS A 53 -16.11 -11.20 -15.00
CA CYS A 53 -16.88 -10.94 -13.78
C CYS A 53 -17.92 -9.83 -14.04
N PRO A 54 -19.23 -10.13 -13.96
CA PRO A 54 -20.25 -9.10 -14.12
C PRO A 54 -20.27 -8.16 -12.90
N LYS A 55 -20.91 -6.99 -13.06
CA LYS A 55 -21.06 -5.98 -11.97
C LYS A 55 -21.86 -6.48 -10.77
N HIS A 56 -22.65 -7.52 -10.94
CA HIS A 56 -23.36 -8.18 -9.84
C HIS A 56 -22.54 -9.29 -9.17
N GLY A 57 -21.25 -9.37 -9.48
CA GLY A 57 -20.29 -10.27 -8.87
C GLY A 57 -20.39 -11.73 -9.32
N LEU A 58 -19.41 -12.49 -8.83
CA LEU A 58 -19.37 -13.95 -8.92
C LEU A 58 -20.56 -14.55 -8.14
N HIS A 59 -20.79 -14.04 -6.93
CA HIS A 59 -21.99 -14.27 -6.10
C HIS A 59 -22.46 -12.98 -5.45
N ASN A 60 -23.70 -12.99 -4.96
CA ASN A 60 -24.31 -11.93 -4.16
C ASN A 60 -25.45 -12.55 -3.31
N PRO A 61 -26.15 -11.78 -2.45
CA PRO A 61 -27.19 -12.35 -1.57
C PRO A 61 -28.31 -13.14 -2.30
N PHE A 62 -28.48 -12.93 -3.61
CA PHE A 62 -29.50 -13.62 -4.43
C PHE A 62 -28.93 -14.52 -5.54
N LYS A 63 -27.61 -14.49 -5.76
CA LYS A 63 -26.93 -15.23 -6.83
C LYS A 63 -25.81 -16.07 -6.23
N SER A 64 -25.89 -17.38 -6.41
CA SER A 64 -24.87 -18.32 -5.94
C SER A 64 -24.50 -18.16 -4.44
N PRO A 65 -25.48 -18.07 -3.52
CA PRO A 65 -25.21 -17.85 -2.10
C PRO A 65 -24.43 -19.00 -1.43
N GLU A 66 -24.39 -20.19 -2.04
CA GLU A 66 -23.54 -21.31 -1.61
C GLU A 66 -22.06 -20.93 -1.59
N ARG A 67 -21.64 -19.93 -2.38
CA ARG A 67 -20.25 -19.47 -2.41
C ARG A 67 -19.83 -18.79 -1.10
N TYR A 68 -20.75 -18.21 -0.33
CA TYR A 68 -20.42 -17.72 1.01
C TYR A 68 -19.95 -18.86 1.92
N LEU A 69 -20.58 -20.03 1.84
CA LEU A 69 -20.20 -21.21 2.62
C LEU A 69 -18.88 -21.80 2.12
N LEU A 70 -18.69 -21.88 0.80
CA LEU A 70 -17.43 -22.29 0.17
C LEU A 70 -16.24 -21.48 0.73
N TYR A 71 -16.37 -20.17 0.79
CA TYR A 71 -15.30 -19.31 1.34
C TYR A 71 -15.12 -19.48 2.85
N GLY A 72 -16.17 -19.81 3.60
CA GLY A 72 -16.06 -20.22 5.01
C GLY A 72 -15.25 -21.50 5.19
N ASP A 73 -15.44 -22.49 4.32
CA ASP A 73 -14.70 -23.75 4.32
C ASP A 73 -13.23 -23.55 3.90
N ILE A 74 -12.98 -22.73 2.88
CA ILE A 74 -11.61 -22.35 2.46
C ILE A 74 -10.89 -21.67 3.62
N SER A 75 -11.55 -20.73 4.30
CA SER A 75 -10.99 -20.01 5.47
C SER A 75 -10.64 -20.97 6.59
N THR A 76 -11.51 -21.94 6.87
CA THR A 76 -11.29 -22.98 7.88
C THR A 76 -10.05 -23.81 7.56
N LYS A 77 -9.93 -24.30 6.33
CA LYS A 77 -8.77 -25.11 5.88
C LYS A 77 -7.49 -24.29 5.88
N ALA A 78 -7.53 -23.06 5.36
CA ALA A 78 -6.35 -22.19 5.28
C ALA A 78 -5.87 -21.76 6.67
N ALA A 79 -6.78 -21.44 7.59
CA ALA A 79 -6.45 -21.14 8.99
C ALA A 79 -5.76 -22.34 9.67
N HIS A 80 -6.32 -23.55 9.49
CA HIS A 80 -5.72 -24.78 10.00
C HIS A 80 -4.31 -24.99 9.45
N MET A 81 -4.12 -24.82 8.15
CA MET A 81 -2.81 -24.99 7.52
C MET A 81 -1.78 -23.98 8.01
N LEU A 82 -2.15 -22.70 8.17
CA LEU A 82 -1.26 -21.69 8.74
C LEU A 82 -0.94 -21.95 10.21
N ALA A 83 -1.81 -22.66 10.95
CA ALA A 83 -1.56 -23.02 12.35
C ALA A 83 -0.50 -24.12 12.50
N LEU A 84 -0.21 -24.88 11.43
CA LEU A 84 0.80 -25.94 11.47
C LEU A 84 2.18 -25.32 11.67
N PRO A 85 2.97 -25.75 12.68
CA PRO A 85 4.25 -25.12 13.02
C PRO A 85 5.22 -25.00 11.83
N LYS A 86 5.27 -26.02 10.96
CA LYS A 86 6.12 -26.01 9.76
C LYS A 86 5.69 -24.97 8.72
N VAL A 87 4.38 -24.80 8.52
CA VAL A 87 3.83 -23.84 7.56
C VAL A 87 3.98 -22.43 8.10
N SER A 88 3.68 -22.21 9.39
CA SER A 88 3.89 -20.93 10.06
C SER A 88 5.36 -20.50 10.00
N ASP A 89 6.30 -21.39 10.34
CA ASP A 89 7.73 -21.09 10.29
C ASP A 89 8.21 -20.82 8.84
N PHE A 90 7.68 -21.55 7.85
CA PHE A 90 7.97 -21.30 6.44
C PHE A 90 7.58 -19.87 6.03
N PHE A 91 6.34 -19.45 6.28
CA PHE A 91 5.90 -18.10 5.94
C PHE A 91 6.65 -17.04 6.74
N THR A 92 6.89 -17.27 8.03
CA THR A 92 7.66 -16.37 8.89
C THR A 92 9.05 -16.12 8.30
N ARG A 93 9.79 -17.18 7.95
CA ARG A 93 11.12 -17.05 7.36
C ARG A 93 11.10 -16.44 5.97
N LEU A 94 10.09 -16.76 5.15
CA LEU A 94 9.95 -16.18 3.82
C LEU A 94 9.70 -14.67 3.90
N ILE A 95 8.83 -14.22 4.82
CA ILE A 95 8.59 -12.81 5.11
C ILE A 95 9.90 -12.13 5.52
N GLN A 96 10.65 -12.70 6.49
CA GLN A 96 11.92 -12.11 6.93
C GLN A 96 12.93 -11.93 5.79
N ARG A 97 12.95 -12.82 4.80
CA ARG A 97 13.87 -12.73 3.66
C ARG A 97 13.55 -11.59 2.69
N VAL A 98 12.27 -11.22 2.54
CA VAL A 98 11.83 -10.23 1.54
C VAL A 98 11.39 -8.90 2.13
N ALA A 99 11.01 -8.90 3.40
CA ALA A 99 10.66 -7.73 4.19
C ALA A 99 11.38 -7.83 5.54
N PRO A 100 12.69 -7.50 5.60
CA PRO A 100 13.53 -7.71 6.78
C PRO A 100 12.92 -7.13 8.05
N LYS A 101 12.59 -8.02 8.98
CA LYS A 101 11.99 -7.73 10.29
C LYS A 101 12.32 -8.86 11.26
N SER A 102 12.18 -8.64 12.56
CA SER A 102 12.48 -9.69 13.54
C SER A 102 11.58 -10.92 13.36
N TYR A 103 12.02 -12.09 13.82
CA TYR A 103 11.25 -13.32 13.68
C TYR A 103 9.87 -13.17 14.34
N GLN A 104 9.83 -12.54 15.51
CA GLN A 104 8.59 -12.28 16.24
C GLN A 104 7.65 -11.34 15.47
N GLN A 105 8.18 -10.34 14.76
CA GLN A 105 7.37 -9.45 13.92
C GLN A 105 6.80 -10.19 12.70
N ALA A 106 7.61 -11.01 12.03
CA ALA A 106 7.15 -11.83 10.91
C ALA A 106 6.16 -12.92 11.36
N ALA A 107 6.40 -13.57 12.49
CA ALA A 107 5.48 -14.55 13.07
C ALA A 107 4.18 -13.89 13.52
N GLY A 108 4.24 -12.65 14.03
CA GLY A 108 3.07 -11.84 14.34
C GLY A 108 2.20 -11.59 13.11
N GLU A 109 2.80 -11.28 11.95
CA GLU A 109 2.09 -11.12 10.69
C GLU A 109 1.36 -12.41 10.27
N VAL A 110 2.03 -13.57 10.37
CA VAL A 110 1.40 -14.89 10.11
C VAL A 110 0.26 -15.17 11.09
N PHE A 111 0.45 -14.84 12.37
CA PHE A 111 -0.54 -15.05 13.42
C PHE A 111 -1.80 -14.20 13.19
N VAL A 112 -1.66 -12.91 12.87
CA VAL A 112 -2.79 -12.03 12.54
C VAL A 112 -3.53 -12.55 11.31
N THR A 113 -2.79 -12.97 10.29
CA THR A 113 -3.33 -13.56 9.06
C THR A 113 -4.16 -14.82 9.36
N LEU A 114 -3.65 -15.72 10.20
CA LEU A 114 -4.36 -16.90 10.68
C LEU A 114 -5.63 -16.52 11.45
N LYS A 115 -5.55 -15.56 12.38
CA LYS A 115 -6.70 -15.15 13.20
C LYS A 115 -7.78 -14.46 12.38
N PHE A 116 -7.38 -13.70 11.36
CA PHE A 116 -8.32 -13.18 10.39
C PHE A 116 -9.10 -14.30 9.69
N LEU A 117 -8.44 -15.35 9.21
CA LEU A 117 -9.13 -16.48 8.58
C LEU A 117 -10.06 -17.21 9.56
N GLU A 118 -9.63 -17.42 10.81
CA GLU A 118 -10.48 -18.02 11.86
C GLU A 118 -11.78 -17.23 12.08
N ASN A 119 -11.73 -15.89 12.00
CA ASN A 119 -12.90 -15.04 12.15
C ASN A 119 -13.94 -15.23 11.02
N PHE A 120 -13.53 -15.81 9.88
CA PHE A 120 -14.36 -16.00 8.71
C PHE A 120 -14.64 -17.48 8.40
N CYS A 121 -14.50 -18.37 9.38
CA CYS A 121 -14.88 -19.77 9.24
C CYS A 121 -16.40 -20.00 9.27
N GLY A 122 -16.86 -21.11 8.68
CA GLY A 122 -18.27 -21.51 8.67
C GLY A 122 -19.19 -20.43 8.10
N ASP A 123 -20.23 -20.07 8.85
CA ASP A 123 -21.25 -19.11 8.39
C ASP A 123 -20.81 -17.64 8.48
N GLN A 124 -19.61 -17.34 8.97
CA GLN A 124 -19.18 -15.94 9.19
C GLN A 124 -19.07 -15.15 7.88
N VAL A 125 -18.65 -15.80 6.79
CA VAL A 125 -18.67 -15.17 5.46
C VAL A 125 -20.11 -14.87 5.01
N ARG A 126 -21.07 -15.77 5.28
CA ARG A 126 -22.49 -15.54 5.00
C ARG A 126 -23.03 -14.37 5.83
N PHE A 127 -22.58 -14.21 7.07
CA PHE A 127 -22.99 -13.10 7.93
C PHE A 127 -22.48 -11.73 7.46
N LEU A 128 -21.40 -11.66 6.67
CA LEU A 128 -21.00 -10.43 5.99
C LEU A 128 -22.06 -9.93 4.99
N ALA A 129 -22.84 -10.85 4.41
CA ALA A 129 -23.90 -10.56 3.46
C ALA A 129 -25.26 -10.26 4.12
N ARG A 130 -25.31 -10.16 5.46
CA ARG A 130 -26.53 -9.84 6.20
C ARG A 130 -27.14 -8.54 5.68
N SER A 131 -28.43 -8.59 5.35
CA SER A 131 -29.23 -7.46 4.93
C SER A 131 -30.05 -6.88 6.09
N PHE A 132 -30.70 -5.75 5.83
CA PHE A 132 -31.74 -5.22 6.70
C PHE A 132 -33.00 -4.94 5.87
N ALA A 133 -34.15 -4.95 6.54
CA ALA A 133 -35.44 -4.62 5.95
C ALA A 133 -36.16 -3.57 6.80
N VAL A 134 -36.93 -2.70 6.15
CA VAL A 134 -37.75 -1.68 6.80
C VAL A 134 -39.17 -1.79 6.25
N PRO A 135 -40.21 -1.88 7.11
CA PRO A 135 -41.61 -1.82 6.69
C PRO A 135 -41.91 -0.53 5.92
N GLY A 136 -42.73 -0.63 4.88
CA GLY A 136 -43.18 0.51 4.10
C GLY A 136 -44.39 1.23 4.69
N ASN A 137 -44.89 2.23 3.96
CA ASN A 137 -45.98 3.10 4.39
C ASN A 137 -47.36 2.51 4.15
N HIS A 138 -47.47 1.43 3.38
CA HIS A 138 -48.73 0.78 3.07
C HIS A 138 -48.57 -0.74 3.00
N HIS A 139 -49.71 -1.44 3.07
CA HIS A 139 -49.74 -2.90 3.05
C HIS A 139 -48.98 -3.47 1.84
N GLY A 140 -48.13 -4.47 2.10
CA GLY A 140 -47.29 -5.13 1.11
C GLY A 140 -46.00 -4.40 0.72
N GLN A 141 -45.76 -3.17 1.20
CA GLN A 141 -44.53 -2.44 0.89
C GLN A 141 -43.43 -2.74 1.91
N GLN A 142 -42.22 -2.98 1.41
CA GLN A 142 -41.00 -3.15 2.22
C GLN A 142 -39.77 -2.69 1.44
N SER A 143 -38.81 -2.10 2.16
CA SER A 143 -37.52 -1.68 1.62
C SER A 143 -36.43 -2.58 2.18
N HIS A 144 -35.44 -2.93 1.37
CA HIS A 144 -34.31 -3.75 1.81
C HIS A 144 -32.98 -3.09 1.45
N GLY A 145 -32.03 -3.15 2.38
CA GLY A 145 -30.65 -2.78 2.14
C GLY A 145 -29.76 -4.01 2.08
N TYR A 146 -29.02 -4.16 0.98
CA TYR A 146 -28.09 -5.26 0.75
C TYR A 146 -26.66 -4.75 0.58
N ARG A 147 -25.69 -5.59 0.94
CA ARG A 147 -24.30 -5.42 0.55
C ARG A 147 -24.12 -6.06 -0.83
N TRP A 148 -23.74 -5.26 -1.81
CA TRP A 148 -23.59 -5.69 -3.19
C TRP A 148 -22.11 -5.65 -3.61
N PRO A 149 -21.60 -6.66 -4.33
CA PRO A 149 -20.25 -6.61 -4.89
C PRO A 149 -20.11 -5.48 -5.91
N TYR A 150 -18.87 -5.08 -6.14
CA TYR A 150 -18.49 -4.20 -7.26
C TYR A 150 -18.31 -4.98 -8.57
N GLY A 151 -17.96 -6.27 -8.49
CA GLY A 151 -17.61 -7.11 -9.63
C GLY A 151 -16.09 -7.22 -9.79
N PRO A 152 -15.50 -6.81 -10.92
CA PRO A 152 -14.04 -6.82 -11.08
C PRO A 152 -13.40 -5.74 -10.20
N VAL A 153 -12.36 -6.11 -9.45
CA VAL A 153 -11.60 -5.21 -8.58
C VAL A 153 -10.10 -5.46 -8.70
N THR A 154 -9.28 -4.49 -8.28
CA THR A 154 -7.82 -4.61 -8.31
C THR A 154 -7.25 -4.31 -6.93
N ILE A 155 -6.29 -5.12 -6.50
CA ILE A 155 -5.64 -5.01 -5.19
C ILE A 155 -4.14 -4.78 -5.40
N ILE A 156 -3.63 -3.68 -4.85
CA ILE A 156 -2.22 -3.34 -4.87
C ILE A 156 -1.77 -3.15 -3.44
N THR A 157 -0.74 -3.89 -3.03
CA THR A 157 -0.24 -3.85 -1.64
C THR A 157 1.23 -3.43 -1.58
N PRO A 158 1.64 -2.74 -0.50
CA PRO A 158 3.02 -2.37 -0.29
C PRO A 158 3.88 -3.60 0.10
N PHE A 159 5.20 -3.39 0.15
CA PHE A 159 6.18 -4.44 0.42
C PHE A 159 6.28 -4.86 1.90
N ASN A 160 5.84 -4.00 2.81
CA ASN A 160 6.21 -4.06 4.22
C ASN A 160 5.45 -5.13 5.02
N PHE A 161 4.24 -5.50 4.62
CA PHE A 161 3.49 -6.63 5.16
C PHE A 161 3.04 -7.52 4.00
N PRO A 162 3.96 -8.35 3.48
CA PRO A 162 3.79 -9.05 2.21
C PRO A 162 2.83 -10.25 2.29
N LEU A 163 2.32 -10.62 3.47
CA LEU A 163 1.29 -11.64 3.67
C LEU A 163 -0.03 -11.03 4.16
N GLU A 164 0.02 -10.27 5.27
CA GLU A 164 -1.19 -9.85 5.99
C GLU A 164 -2.07 -8.92 5.15
N ILE A 165 -1.51 -7.79 4.67
CA ILE A 165 -2.27 -6.81 3.88
C ILE A 165 -2.89 -7.47 2.63
N PRO A 166 -2.12 -8.14 1.75
CA PRO A 166 -2.69 -8.71 0.54
C PRO A 166 -3.68 -9.84 0.80
N LEU A 167 -3.47 -10.71 1.79
CA LEU A 167 -4.44 -11.77 2.07
C LEU A 167 -5.76 -11.19 2.60
N LEU A 168 -5.70 -10.28 3.57
CA LEU A 168 -6.90 -9.68 4.17
C LEU A 168 -7.78 -9.01 3.12
N GLN A 169 -7.15 -8.24 2.22
CA GLN A 169 -7.85 -7.56 1.13
C GLN A 169 -8.38 -8.55 0.08
N LEU A 170 -7.56 -9.55 -0.31
CA LEU A 170 -7.94 -10.58 -1.26
C LEU A 170 -9.19 -11.33 -0.79
N MET A 171 -9.12 -11.88 0.42
CA MET A 171 -10.21 -12.65 0.99
C MET A 171 -11.44 -11.78 1.21
N GLY A 172 -11.29 -10.55 1.69
CA GLY A 172 -12.40 -9.59 1.82
C GLY A 172 -13.11 -9.31 0.49
N ALA A 173 -12.35 -9.14 -0.60
CA ALA A 173 -12.91 -8.95 -1.94
C ALA A 173 -13.69 -10.18 -2.42
N LEU A 174 -13.12 -11.37 -2.25
CA LEU A 174 -13.75 -12.64 -2.62
C LEU A 174 -15.00 -12.93 -1.79
N TYR A 175 -14.95 -12.73 -0.47
CA TYR A 175 -16.07 -12.97 0.45
C TYR A 175 -17.33 -12.23 0.03
N VAL A 176 -17.20 -10.97 -0.41
CA VAL A 176 -18.35 -10.15 -0.81
C VAL A 176 -18.74 -10.32 -2.28
N GLY A 177 -18.07 -11.20 -3.05
CA GLY A 177 -18.48 -11.58 -4.40
C GLY A 177 -17.73 -10.92 -5.55
N ASN A 178 -16.60 -10.25 -5.29
CA ASN A 178 -15.79 -9.64 -6.34
C ASN A 178 -14.84 -10.66 -6.97
N LYS A 179 -14.34 -10.34 -8.18
CA LYS A 179 -13.18 -10.99 -8.81
C LYS A 179 -11.96 -10.06 -8.72
N PRO A 180 -11.00 -10.32 -7.83
CA PRO A 180 -9.80 -9.51 -7.69
C PRO A 180 -8.68 -9.87 -8.69
N LEU A 181 -8.02 -8.84 -9.22
CA LEU A 181 -6.66 -8.90 -9.74
C LEU A 181 -5.68 -8.43 -8.65
N LEU A 182 -4.81 -9.32 -8.18
CA LEU A 182 -3.85 -9.03 -7.11
C LEU A 182 -2.44 -8.79 -7.66
N LYS A 183 -1.82 -7.64 -7.32
CA LYS A 183 -0.38 -7.45 -7.52
C LYS A 183 0.41 -8.19 -6.43
N VAL A 184 1.31 -9.09 -6.81
CA VAL A 184 1.83 -10.13 -5.90
C VAL A 184 3.21 -9.79 -5.32
N SER A 185 3.52 -10.44 -4.19
CA SER A 185 4.87 -10.68 -3.67
C SER A 185 5.16 -12.19 -3.70
N ILE A 186 6.41 -12.64 -3.62
CA ILE A 186 6.71 -14.09 -3.55
C ILE A 186 6.02 -14.79 -2.37
N VAL A 187 5.80 -14.06 -1.27
CA VAL A 187 5.06 -14.56 -0.09
C VAL A 187 3.61 -14.87 -0.47
N MET A 188 2.95 -13.95 -1.17
CA MET A 188 1.59 -14.20 -1.65
C MET A 188 1.49 -15.25 -2.75
N GLU A 189 2.53 -15.46 -3.55
CA GLU A 189 2.55 -16.59 -4.50
C GLU A 189 2.44 -17.93 -3.74
N GLN A 190 3.20 -18.10 -2.66
CA GLN A 190 3.13 -19.32 -1.85
C GLN A 190 1.80 -19.43 -1.10
N MET A 191 1.26 -18.31 -0.62
CA MET A 191 -0.07 -18.29 0.00
C MET A 191 -1.18 -18.65 -0.99
N MET A 192 -1.09 -18.19 -2.24
CA MET A 192 -2.06 -18.53 -3.28
C MET A 192 -2.07 -20.03 -3.58
N ARG A 193 -0.89 -20.66 -3.65
CA ARG A 193 -0.78 -22.13 -3.78
C ARG A 193 -1.46 -22.85 -2.61
N LEU A 194 -1.29 -22.33 -1.39
CA LEU A 194 -1.96 -22.88 -0.21
C LEU A 194 -3.48 -22.69 -0.28
N LEU A 195 -3.98 -21.53 -0.72
CA LEU A 195 -5.41 -21.27 -0.88
C LEU A 195 -6.05 -22.20 -1.93
N HIS A 196 -5.39 -22.40 -3.08
CA HIS A 196 -5.85 -23.37 -4.08
C HIS A 196 -5.89 -24.78 -3.52
N TYR A 197 -4.87 -25.20 -2.77
CA TYR A 197 -4.87 -26.48 -2.05
C TYR A 197 -6.04 -26.58 -1.05
N CYS A 198 -6.42 -25.46 -0.42
CA CYS A 198 -7.56 -25.37 0.49
C CYS A 198 -8.93 -25.31 -0.24
N GLY A 199 -8.94 -25.23 -1.58
CA GLY A 199 -10.15 -25.26 -2.40
C GLY A 199 -10.58 -23.92 -2.99
N LEU A 200 -9.74 -22.88 -2.95
CA LEU A 200 -9.99 -21.65 -3.69
C LEU A 200 -10.06 -21.95 -5.20
N PRO A 201 -11.16 -21.65 -5.89
CA PRO A 201 -11.24 -21.83 -7.34
C PRO A 201 -10.26 -20.93 -8.07
N VAL A 202 -9.61 -21.48 -9.08
CA VAL A 202 -8.50 -20.81 -9.79
C VAL A 202 -8.98 -19.64 -10.65
N GLU A 203 -10.25 -19.66 -11.05
CA GLU A 203 -10.91 -18.65 -11.87
C GLU A 203 -11.37 -17.41 -11.07
N ASP A 204 -11.37 -17.50 -9.74
CA ASP A 204 -11.90 -16.47 -8.85
C ASP A 204 -10.91 -15.33 -8.62
N VAL A 205 -9.62 -15.53 -8.88
CA VAL A 205 -8.58 -14.52 -8.67
C VAL A 205 -7.54 -14.57 -9.79
N ASP A 206 -7.18 -13.40 -10.29
CA ASP A 206 -6.01 -13.23 -11.14
C ASP A 206 -4.85 -12.66 -10.31
N PHE A 207 -3.61 -13.01 -10.67
CA PHE A 207 -2.43 -12.51 -9.99
C PHE A 207 -1.40 -12.00 -10.98
N ILE A 208 -0.78 -10.85 -10.69
CA ILE A 208 0.15 -10.18 -11.59
C ILE A 208 1.38 -9.65 -10.84
N ASN A 209 2.57 -9.98 -11.35
CA ASN A 209 3.78 -9.26 -11.00
C ASN A 209 4.08 -8.30 -12.14
N SER A 210 4.15 -6.99 -11.88
CA SER A 210 4.46 -6.00 -12.90
C SER A 210 5.15 -4.78 -12.28
N ASP A 211 5.79 -3.98 -13.14
CA ASP A 211 6.22 -2.65 -12.75
C ASP A 211 5.02 -1.70 -12.56
N GLY A 212 5.29 -0.52 -11.98
CA GLY A 212 4.26 0.49 -11.72
C GLY A 212 3.61 1.04 -13.00
N LYS A 213 4.35 1.13 -14.11
CA LYS A 213 3.82 1.65 -15.40
C LYS A 213 2.79 0.69 -15.99
N THR A 214 3.11 -0.59 -15.99
CA THR A 214 2.25 -1.68 -16.46
C THR A 214 1.00 -1.78 -15.59
N MET A 215 1.16 -1.70 -14.26
CA MET A 215 0.02 -1.71 -13.34
C MET A 215 -0.88 -0.49 -13.58
N ASN A 216 -0.30 0.71 -13.74
CA ASN A 216 -1.06 1.92 -14.03
C ASN A 216 -1.87 1.82 -15.33
N LYS A 217 -1.34 1.15 -16.36
CA LYS A 217 -2.08 0.95 -17.60
C LYS A 217 -3.33 0.08 -17.39
N ILE A 218 -3.20 -1.06 -16.70
CA ILE A 218 -4.36 -1.88 -16.32
C ILE A 218 -5.35 -1.05 -15.52
N LEU A 219 -4.82 -0.22 -14.62
CA LEU A 219 -5.65 0.58 -13.77
C LEU A 219 -6.49 1.59 -14.57
N LEU A 220 -5.89 2.34 -15.49
CA LEU A 220 -6.62 3.31 -16.32
C LEU A 220 -7.67 2.67 -17.24
N GLU A 221 -7.49 1.40 -17.59
CA GLU A 221 -8.47 0.60 -18.33
C GLU A 221 -9.59 0.05 -17.40
N GLY A 222 -9.35 -0.01 -16.08
CA GLY A 222 -10.27 -0.46 -15.04
C GLY A 222 -10.98 0.66 -14.26
N ARG A 223 -12.05 0.34 -13.54
CA ARG A 223 -12.75 1.29 -12.63
C ARG A 223 -12.31 1.02 -11.19
N ILE A 224 -11.49 1.89 -10.60
CA ILE A 224 -10.75 1.58 -9.34
C ILE A 224 -11.19 2.43 -8.15
N ARG A 225 -10.96 1.86 -6.96
CA ARG A 225 -10.93 2.51 -5.65
C ARG A 225 -9.55 2.24 -5.02
N LEU A 226 -8.95 3.24 -4.37
CA LEU A 226 -7.61 3.18 -3.76
C LEU A 226 -7.71 3.45 -2.24
N GLU A 227 -6.91 2.72 -1.46
CA GLU A 227 -6.57 3.01 -0.06
C GLU A 227 -5.08 3.40 0.00
N ASP A 228 -4.73 4.48 0.71
CA ASP A 228 -3.41 5.12 0.69
C ASP A 228 -2.80 5.27 2.11
N ALA A 229 -1.54 5.68 2.19
CA ALA A 229 -0.71 5.73 3.39
C ALA A 229 -1.20 6.69 4.49
N GLY A 230 -0.88 6.35 5.75
CA GLY A 230 -1.10 7.15 6.96
C GLY A 230 0.15 7.91 7.42
N PHE A 231 -0.05 9.00 8.17
CA PHE A 231 0.99 9.72 8.91
C PHE A 231 0.60 9.81 10.38
N ASP A 232 1.17 8.95 11.21
CA ASP A 232 0.70 8.75 12.59
C ASP A 232 1.49 9.56 13.62
N TRP A 233 0.77 10.06 14.61
CA TRP A 233 1.28 10.83 15.72
C TRP A 233 0.84 10.20 17.05
N LYS A 234 1.71 10.30 18.07
CA LYS A 234 1.38 9.95 19.45
C LYS A 234 1.45 11.20 20.33
N VAL A 235 0.48 11.37 21.22
CA VAL A 235 0.45 12.46 22.22
C VAL A 235 0.49 11.86 23.62
N LEU A 236 1.42 12.34 24.45
CA LEU A 236 1.46 12.06 25.88
C LEU A 236 0.83 13.22 26.64
N GLY A 237 -0.27 12.95 27.34
CA GLY A 237 -1.01 13.94 28.14
C GLY A 237 -0.27 14.35 29.43
N PRO A 238 -0.86 15.24 30.24
CA PRO A 238 -0.20 15.76 31.45
C PRO A 238 0.01 14.72 32.55
N ASP A 239 -0.81 13.66 32.58
CA ASP A 239 -0.81 12.63 33.61
C ASP A 239 0.31 11.61 33.35
N VAL A 240 1.41 11.78 34.08
CA VAL A 240 2.57 10.90 33.98
C VAL A 240 2.32 9.63 34.78
N GLN A 241 2.35 8.49 34.10
CA GLN A 241 2.23 7.16 34.71
C GLN A 241 2.90 6.10 33.81
N GLU A 242 3.29 4.97 34.40
CA GLU A 242 3.79 3.80 33.64
C GLU A 242 4.96 4.13 32.68
N VAL A 243 5.90 4.97 33.13
CA VAL A 243 6.98 5.52 32.27
C VAL A 243 7.77 4.44 31.54
N ASP A 244 8.05 3.32 32.20
CA ASP A 244 8.74 2.17 31.60
C ASP A 244 7.95 1.53 30.46
N TYR A 245 6.66 1.26 30.70
CA TYR A 245 5.78 0.69 29.70
C TYR A 245 5.58 1.64 28.52
N VAL A 246 5.36 2.92 28.79
CA VAL A 246 5.21 3.95 27.73
C VAL A 246 6.48 4.08 26.90
N ALA A 247 7.67 4.02 27.52
CA ALA A 247 8.94 4.01 26.79
C ALA A 247 9.04 2.78 25.87
N TRP A 248 8.67 1.60 26.37
CA TRP A 248 8.64 0.36 25.58
C TRP A 248 7.68 0.45 24.39
N VAL A 249 6.44 0.93 24.60
CA VAL A 249 5.45 1.10 23.51
C VAL A 249 5.96 2.10 22.47
N CYS A 250 6.53 3.23 22.90
CA CYS A 250 7.10 4.22 21.98
C CYS A 250 8.26 3.67 21.14
N ASP A 251 9.16 2.88 21.73
CA ASP A 251 10.24 2.20 21.00
C ASP A 251 9.68 1.20 19.97
N GLN A 252 8.67 0.43 20.34
CA GLN A 252 8.02 -0.52 19.44
C GLN A 252 7.28 0.18 18.29
N ASP A 253 6.48 1.20 18.59
CA ASP A 253 5.67 1.89 17.58
C ASP A 253 6.54 2.67 16.57
N ALA A 254 7.70 3.18 17.00
CA ALA A 254 8.60 3.92 16.13
C ALA A 254 9.52 3.00 15.33
N TYR A 255 10.09 1.97 15.95
CA TYR A 255 11.24 1.25 15.39
C TYR A 255 10.99 -0.22 15.05
N ALA A 256 9.85 -0.81 15.44
CA ALA A 256 9.50 -2.15 14.97
C ALA A 256 9.43 -2.18 13.43
N CYS A 257 9.95 -3.25 12.81
CA CYS A 257 10.16 -3.33 11.36
C CYS A 257 10.98 -2.17 10.78
N SER A 258 11.91 -1.59 11.54
CA SER A 258 12.66 -0.38 11.19
C SER A 258 11.76 0.83 10.88
N GLY A 259 10.57 0.92 11.49
CA GLY A 259 9.60 1.99 11.22
C GLY A 259 8.91 1.87 9.85
N GLN A 260 9.11 0.77 9.12
CA GLN A 260 8.47 0.52 7.82
C GLN A 260 7.02 0.02 7.99
N LYS A 261 6.21 0.75 8.76
CA LYS A 261 4.78 0.49 8.95
C LYS A 261 4.00 1.75 8.58
N CYS A 262 2.85 1.58 7.93
CA CYS A 262 1.95 2.70 7.68
C CYS A 262 1.31 3.26 8.95
N SER A 263 1.43 2.53 10.07
CA SER A 263 1.01 2.89 11.43
C SER A 263 2.18 3.29 12.35
N ALA A 264 3.40 3.46 11.79
CA ALA A 264 4.58 3.76 12.59
C ALA A 264 4.50 5.15 13.22
N GLN A 265 4.88 5.25 14.50
CA GLN A 265 4.95 6.52 15.22
C GLN A 265 6.00 7.42 14.56
N SER A 266 5.52 8.36 13.73
CA SER A 266 6.37 9.32 13.02
C SER A 266 6.63 10.59 13.83
N MET A 267 5.79 10.85 14.84
CA MET A 267 5.91 12.01 15.71
C MET A 267 5.42 11.70 17.13
N LEU A 268 6.17 12.16 18.15
CA LEU A 268 5.80 12.07 19.55
C LEU A 268 5.67 13.47 20.15
N PHE A 269 4.44 13.89 20.46
CA PHE A 269 4.17 15.11 21.20
C PHE A 269 4.14 14.80 22.69
N MET A 270 5.05 15.40 23.44
CA MET A 270 5.27 15.10 24.84
C MET A 270 4.92 16.32 25.70
N HIS A 271 3.92 16.17 26.59
CA HIS A 271 3.63 17.21 27.58
C HIS A 271 4.84 17.45 28.50
N GLU A 272 5.07 18.68 28.93
CA GLU A 272 6.28 19.09 29.69
C GLU A 272 6.54 18.28 30.97
N ASN A 273 5.48 17.74 31.58
CA ASN A 273 5.58 16.85 32.75
C ASN A 273 6.44 15.62 32.47
N TRP A 274 6.35 15.06 31.27
CA TRP A 274 7.13 13.89 30.85
C TRP A 274 8.60 14.22 30.63
N ALA A 275 8.94 15.48 30.29
CA ALA A 275 10.33 15.91 30.14
C ALA A 275 11.10 15.86 31.46
N LYS A 276 10.40 15.85 32.60
CA LYS A 276 10.96 15.73 33.96
C LYS A 276 11.19 14.27 34.36
N THR A 277 10.82 13.31 33.53
CA THR A 277 10.93 11.87 33.78
C THR A 277 12.13 11.25 33.07
N SER A 278 12.40 9.97 33.35
CA SER A 278 13.39 9.16 32.63
C SER A 278 12.92 8.68 31.25
N LEU A 279 11.80 9.15 30.70
CA LEU A 279 11.27 8.66 29.42
C LEU A 279 12.30 8.77 28.30
N VAL A 280 12.92 9.94 28.11
CA VAL A 280 13.88 10.17 27.01
C VAL A 280 15.12 9.30 27.13
N SER A 281 15.65 9.13 28.35
CA SER A 281 16.81 8.24 28.56
C SER A 281 16.45 6.78 28.30
N LYS A 282 15.28 6.33 28.74
CA LYS A 282 14.80 4.96 28.48
C LYS A 282 14.56 4.71 26.98
N LEU A 283 14.03 5.68 26.24
CA LEU A 283 13.90 5.59 24.79
C LEU A 283 15.26 5.42 24.10
N LYS A 284 16.27 6.19 24.52
CA LYS A 284 17.65 6.05 24.03
C LYS A 284 18.20 4.66 24.33
N ASP A 285 18.02 4.18 25.56
CA ASP A 285 18.53 2.87 25.98
C ASP A 285 17.84 1.72 25.24
N LEU A 286 16.54 1.82 24.97
CA LEU A 286 15.77 0.83 24.20
C LEU A 286 16.19 0.81 22.73
N ALA A 287 16.28 1.99 22.10
CA ALA A 287 16.72 2.10 20.72
C ALA A 287 18.15 1.55 20.54
N GLY A 288 19.05 1.80 21.50
CA GLY A 288 20.42 1.31 21.48
C GLY A 288 20.59 -0.21 21.66
N ARG A 289 19.54 -0.95 22.05
CA ARG A 289 19.57 -2.41 22.18
C ARG A 289 19.23 -3.14 20.88
N ARG A 290 18.67 -2.44 19.89
CA ARG A 290 18.26 -3.03 18.61
C ARG A 290 19.48 -3.43 17.79
N LYS A 291 19.38 -4.57 17.12
CA LYS A 291 20.48 -5.29 16.49
C LYS A 291 20.11 -5.77 15.09
N LEU A 292 21.10 -5.79 14.21
CA LEU A 292 20.91 -6.29 12.85
C LEU A 292 20.87 -7.83 12.84
N GLU A 293 21.56 -8.47 13.79
CA GLU A 293 21.68 -9.91 13.93
C GLU A 293 20.33 -10.61 14.18
N ASP A 294 19.43 -9.94 14.91
CA ASP A 294 18.07 -10.44 15.22
C ASP A 294 16.96 -9.70 14.48
N LEU A 295 17.33 -8.78 13.59
CA LEU A 295 16.43 -7.92 12.81
C LEU A 295 15.46 -7.08 13.66
N THR A 296 15.78 -6.82 14.94
CA THR A 296 15.06 -5.80 15.71
C THR A 296 15.31 -4.39 15.15
N ILE A 297 16.38 -4.23 14.38
CA ILE A 297 16.54 -3.22 13.34
C ILE A 297 17.05 -3.92 12.06
N GLY A 298 16.55 -3.53 10.90
CA GLY A 298 16.91 -4.14 9.61
C GLY A 298 17.02 -3.12 8.48
N PRO A 299 17.43 -3.56 7.27
CA PRO A 299 17.48 -2.71 6.08
C PRO A 299 16.18 -1.95 5.84
N VAL A 300 16.30 -0.68 5.49
CA VAL A 300 15.18 0.13 5.02
C VAL A 300 15.12 -0.04 3.50
N LEU A 301 14.03 -0.61 3.01
CA LEU A 301 13.83 -0.86 1.58
C LEU A 301 13.44 0.46 0.90
N THR A 302 14.42 1.36 0.75
CA THR A 302 14.24 2.64 0.08
C THR A 302 14.31 2.52 -1.43
N ASP A 303 14.92 1.49 -2.02
CA ASP A 303 15.02 1.34 -3.48
C ASP A 303 13.66 1.38 -4.21
N ILE A 304 12.56 1.02 -3.54
CA ILE A 304 11.20 1.19 -4.08
C ILE A 304 10.82 2.68 -4.15
N TRP A 305 11.09 3.43 -3.09
CA TRP A 305 10.86 4.88 -3.01
C TRP A 305 11.88 5.65 -3.86
N ASP A 306 13.13 5.23 -3.88
CA ASP A 306 14.19 5.81 -4.68
C ASP A 306 13.98 5.52 -6.15
N SER A 307 13.48 4.34 -6.54
CA SER A 307 13.06 4.08 -7.93
C SER A 307 11.84 4.90 -8.34
N PHE A 308 10.87 5.07 -7.42
CA PHE A 308 9.65 5.83 -7.65
C PHE A 308 9.89 7.35 -7.72
N PHE A 309 10.76 7.90 -6.86
CA PHE A 309 11.07 9.33 -6.79
C PHE A 309 12.32 9.74 -7.59
N PHE A 310 13.35 8.89 -7.67
CA PHE A 310 14.69 9.25 -8.16
C PHE A 310 15.21 8.38 -9.31
N GLY A 311 14.77 7.13 -9.47
CA GLY A 311 15.43 6.11 -10.29
C GLY A 311 15.10 6.10 -11.77
N GLN A 312 14.07 6.85 -12.22
CA GLN A 312 13.77 7.00 -13.65
C GLN A 312 13.71 8.46 -14.12
N GLY A 313 14.13 9.43 -13.29
CA GLY A 313 13.87 10.84 -13.54
C GLY A 313 15.03 11.82 -13.42
N GLY A 314 16.29 11.36 -13.27
CA GLY A 314 17.44 12.27 -13.15
C GLY A 314 17.28 13.31 -12.02
N PHE A 315 16.53 12.95 -10.98
CA PHE A 315 16.04 13.89 -9.97
C PHE A 315 17.01 13.97 -8.79
N ASN A 316 18.28 14.22 -9.08
CA ASN A 316 19.28 14.48 -8.04
C ASN A 316 19.03 15.90 -7.49
N GLN A 317 18.52 16.01 -6.26
CA GLN A 317 18.33 17.32 -5.63
C GLN A 317 19.70 17.95 -5.32
N PRO A 318 20.03 19.10 -5.92
CA PRO A 318 21.29 19.76 -5.63
C PRO A 318 21.26 20.49 -4.27
N TYR A 319 22.41 20.54 -3.61
CA TYR A 319 22.56 21.10 -2.27
C TYR A 319 22.77 22.63 -2.24
N GLY A 320 23.10 23.26 -3.37
CA GLY A 320 23.37 24.69 -3.48
C GLY A 320 22.31 25.46 -4.28
N PHE A 321 22.02 26.71 -3.90
CA PHE A 321 21.01 27.55 -4.60
C PHE A 321 21.30 27.73 -6.10
N ALA A 322 22.56 28.02 -6.46
CA ALA A 322 22.96 28.15 -7.86
C ALA A 322 22.79 26.83 -8.64
N ASP A 323 23.02 25.71 -7.96
CA ASP A 323 22.86 24.38 -8.54
C ASP A 323 21.38 24.00 -8.67
N VAL A 324 20.49 24.45 -7.77
CA VAL A 324 19.03 24.32 -7.92
C VAL A 324 18.54 25.08 -9.16
N ILE A 325 19.05 26.31 -9.38
CA ILE A 325 18.71 27.10 -10.57
C ILE A 325 19.23 26.39 -11.83
N ARG A 326 20.49 25.94 -11.84
CA ARG A 326 21.07 25.20 -12.96
C ARG A 326 20.30 23.90 -13.23
N TRP A 327 19.96 23.16 -12.18
CA TRP A 327 19.15 21.93 -12.25
C TRP A 327 17.76 22.20 -12.82
N MET A 328 17.05 23.25 -12.41
CA MET A 328 15.75 23.61 -13.01
C MET A 328 15.82 23.91 -14.52
N HIS A 329 16.97 24.38 -15.01
CA HIS A 329 17.19 24.67 -16.42
C HIS A 329 17.59 23.43 -17.24
N HIS A 330 18.29 22.46 -16.64
CA HIS A 330 18.89 21.33 -17.36
C HIS A 330 18.20 19.98 -17.09
N SER A 331 17.60 19.80 -15.92
CA SER A 331 16.94 18.55 -15.53
C SER A 331 15.60 18.46 -16.23
N THR A 332 15.53 17.75 -17.35
CA THR A 332 14.22 17.45 -17.95
C THR A 332 14.10 16.11 -18.66
N PRO A 333 13.27 15.20 -18.12
CA PRO A 333 12.28 14.44 -18.88
C PRO A 333 11.19 15.37 -19.48
N PRO A 334 10.45 14.98 -20.54
CA PRO A 334 9.49 15.86 -21.22
C PRO A 334 8.12 15.97 -20.50
N GLY A 335 7.40 17.09 -20.71
CA GLY A 335 5.98 17.24 -20.35
C GLY A 335 5.65 17.93 -19.01
N LYS A 336 4.49 17.58 -18.42
CA LYS A 336 3.87 18.18 -17.22
C LYS A 336 4.77 18.21 -15.98
N LEU A 337 5.61 17.20 -15.82
CA LEU A 337 6.54 17.07 -14.70
C LEU A 337 7.47 18.29 -14.60
N ARG A 338 7.97 18.79 -15.74
CA ARG A 338 8.78 20.04 -15.81
C ARG A 338 8.05 21.21 -15.18
N THR A 339 6.76 21.36 -15.48
CA THR A 339 5.96 22.47 -14.98
C THR A 339 5.72 22.33 -13.48
N ILE A 340 5.38 21.12 -13.00
CA ILE A 340 5.22 20.85 -11.56
C ILE A 340 6.51 21.18 -10.79
N CYS A 341 7.67 20.77 -11.29
CA CYS A 341 8.96 21.04 -10.64
C CYS A 341 9.26 22.54 -10.54
N LYS A 342 8.98 23.29 -11.60
CA LYS A 342 9.12 24.75 -11.61
C LYS A 342 8.17 25.43 -10.63
N LEU A 343 6.93 24.93 -10.52
CA LEU A 343 5.95 25.44 -9.56
C LEU A 343 6.37 25.16 -8.11
N ILE A 344 6.92 23.99 -7.82
CA ILE A 344 7.47 23.64 -6.49
C ILE A 344 8.61 24.58 -6.16
N ALA A 345 9.60 24.71 -7.04
CA ALA A 345 10.72 25.59 -6.80
C ALA A 345 10.29 27.06 -6.61
N GLN A 346 9.37 27.55 -7.44
CA GLN A 346 8.83 28.90 -7.31
C GLN A 346 8.11 29.10 -5.97
N ALA A 347 7.26 28.15 -5.55
CA ALA A 347 6.53 28.25 -4.29
C ALA A 347 7.47 28.21 -3.08
N VAL A 348 8.47 27.31 -3.11
CA VAL A 348 9.50 27.19 -2.07
C VAL A 348 10.33 28.46 -1.97
N PHE A 349 10.85 28.97 -3.09
CA PHE A 349 11.65 30.20 -3.09
C PHE A 349 10.84 31.41 -2.62
N TYR A 350 9.61 31.55 -3.10
CA TYR A 350 8.73 32.64 -2.67
C TYR A 350 8.45 32.57 -1.16
N ALA A 351 8.09 31.40 -0.63
CA ALA A 351 7.76 31.26 0.79
C ALA A 351 8.98 31.48 1.69
N ILE A 352 10.16 30.99 1.31
CA ILE A 352 11.42 31.22 2.05
C ILE A 352 11.83 32.69 1.98
N TRP A 353 11.74 33.33 0.81
CA TRP A 353 12.03 34.75 0.64
C TRP A 353 11.08 35.62 1.47
N ASN A 354 9.77 35.36 1.39
CA ASN A 354 8.74 36.06 2.15
C ASN A 354 8.98 35.92 3.66
N GLU A 355 9.33 34.71 4.11
CA GLU A 355 9.69 34.46 5.50
C GLU A 355 10.92 35.26 5.93
N ARG A 356 12.00 35.22 5.15
CA ARG A 356 13.24 35.95 5.46
C ARG A 356 13.00 37.45 5.54
N ASN A 357 12.22 38.02 4.61
CA ASN A 357 11.88 39.44 4.64
C ASN A 357 10.99 39.81 5.82
N LYS A 358 9.99 38.99 6.15
CA LYS A 358 9.16 39.22 7.34
C LYS A 358 9.98 39.20 8.63
N ARG A 359 10.98 38.32 8.73
CA ARG A 359 11.89 38.28 9.88
C ARG A 359 12.72 39.54 10.02
N LEU A 360 13.12 40.20 8.93
CA LEU A 360 13.84 41.47 8.99
C LEU A 360 13.03 42.58 9.67
N HIS A 361 11.70 42.51 9.60
CA HIS A 361 10.81 43.54 10.15
C HIS A 361 10.18 43.16 11.49
N THR A 362 10.12 41.88 11.84
CA THR A 362 9.39 41.40 13.02
C THR A 362 10.27 40.67 14.03
N SER A 363 11.49 40.26 13.65
CA SER A 363 12.39 39.43 14.48
C SER A 363 11.78 38.11 15.00
N VAL A 364 10.63 37.70 14.47
CA VAL A 364 9.92 36.48 14.85
C VAL A 364 10.01 35.46 13.72
N ALA A 365 10.49 34.27 14.02
CA ALA A 365 10.56 33.16 13.06
C ALA A 365 9.26 32.34 13.10
N ARG A 366 8.61 32.16 11.94
CA ARG A 366 7.49 31.21 11.84
C ARG A 366 7.99 29.77 11.90
N PRO A 367 7.25 28.85 12.55
CA PRO A 367 7.53 27.43 12.51
C PRO A 367 7.61 26.90 11.07
N PRO A 368 8.57 26.02 10.73
CA PRO A 368 8.72 25.46 9.38
C PRO A 368 7.43 24.84 8.82
N GLN A 369 6.59 24.27 9.69
CA GLN A 369 5.33 23.63 9.32
C GLN A 369 4.33 24.63 8.70
N LEU A 370 4.29 25.87 9.18
CA LEU A 370 3.43 26.91 8.61
C LEU A 370 3.91 27.32 7.21
N ILE A 371 5.23 27.36 7.01
CA ILE A 371 5.85 27.66 5.72
C ILE A 371 5.56 26.51 4.74
N THR A 372 5.71 25.26 5.17
CA THR A 372 5.35 24.08 4.37
C THR A 372 3.87 24.05 4.01
N LYS A 373 2.97 24.42 4.94
CA LYS A 373 1.53 24.52 4.67
C LYS A 373 1.24 25.60 3.61
N GLU A 374 1.87 26.76 3.71
CA GLU A 374 1.76 27.85 2.73
C GLU A 374 2.21 27.38 1.33
N ILE A 375 3.37 26.70 1.24
CA ILE A 375 3.86 26.12 -0.02
C ILE A 375 2.85 25.14 -0.62
N LYS A 376 2.30 24.23 0.19
CA LYS A 376 1.29 23.25 -0.26
C LYS A 376 0.02 23.93 -0.78
N ILE A 377 -0.43 25.01 -0.14
CA ILE A 377 -1.61 25.78 -0.59
C ILE A 377 -1.33 26.46 -1.95
N ILE A 378 -0.17 27.13 -2.09
CA ILE A 378 0.24 27.76 -3.35
C ILE A 378 0.28 26.73 -4.48
N LEU A 379 0.85 25.55 -4.22
CA LEU A 379 0.94 24.45 -5.18
C LEU A 379 -0.44 23.95 -5.60
N LYS A 380 -1.31 23.63 -4.63
CA LYS A 380 -2.67 23.18 -4.92
C LYS A 380 -3.44 24.20 -5.76
N ALA A 381 -3.37 25.48 -5.42
CA ALA A 381 -4.06 26.53 -6.18
C ALA A 381 -3.57 26.63 -7.63
N LYS A 382 -2.25 26.55 -7.84
CA LYS A 382 -1.67 26.65 -9.19
C LYS A 382 -1.94 25.42 -10.06
N LEU A 383 -1.79 24.23 -9.49
CA LEU A 383 -2.09 22.98 -10.21
C LEU A 383 -3.58 22.87 -10.56
N TYR A 384 -4.46 23.26 -9.63
CA TYR A 384 -5.91 23.33 -9.85
C TYR A 384 -6.29 24.31 -10.96
N GLY A 385 -5.68 25.50 -10.99
CA GLY A 385 -5.91 26.48 -12.06
C GLY A 385 -5.49 25.95 -13.44
N MET A 386 -4.38 25.22 -13.51
CA MET A 386 -3.91 24.62 -14.77
C MET A 386 -4.85 23.52 -15.29
N ASP A 387 -5.45 22.72 -14.40
CA ASP A 387 -6.44 21.73 -14.79
C ASP A 387 -7.74 22.36 -15.30
N GLN A 388 -8.17 23.46 -14.68
CA GLN A 388 -9.32 24.25 -15.13
C GLN A 388 -9.09 24.87 -16.52
N ASP A 389 -7.88 25.37 -16.80
CA ASP A 389 -7.56 25.97 -18.11
C ASP A 389 -7.49 24.93 -19.24
N ILE A 390 -7.01 23.71 -18.95
CA ILE A 390 -7.09 22.58 -19.91
C ILE A 390 -8.55 22.26 -20.22
N SER A 391 -9.41 22.19 -19.20
CA SER A 391 -10.84 21.93 -19.39
C SER A 391 -11.52 23.05 -20.20
N ARG A 392 -11.18 24.31 -19.97
CA ARG A 392 -11.74 25.48 -20.69
C ARG A 392 -11.30 25.57 -22.15
N ASN A 393 -10.02 25.28 -22.45
CA ASN A 393 -9.52 25.32 -23.83
C ASN A 393 -10.10 24.18 -24.68
N ASN A 394 -10.36 23.00 -24.10
CA ASN A 394 -11.00 21.90 -24.83
C ASN A 394 -12.49 22.13 -25.10
N ASN A 395 -13.20 22.89 -24.24
CA ASN A 395 -14.58 23.31 -24.53
C ASN A 395 -14.70 24.26 -25.73
N ARG A 396 -13.60 24.89 -26.17
CA ARG A 396 -13.54 25.66 -27.44
C ARG A 396 -13.17 24.81 -28.66
N LEU A 397 -12.61 23.62 -28.47
CA LEU A 397 -12.08 22.76 -29.53
C LEU A 397 -12.90 21.47 -29.77
N ASN A 398 -13.87 21.17 -28.89
CA ASN A 398 -14.76 20.01 -29.04
C ASN A 398 -15.84 20.23 -30.11
N SER A 399 -15.44 20.18 -31.38
CA SER A 399 -16.29 19.62 -32.43
C SER A 399 -15.77 18.30 -33.00
N ILE A 400 -14.52 17.86 -32.70
CA ILE A 400 -13.98 16.61 -33.26
C ILE A 400 -13.02 15.91 -32.27
N ARG A 401 -13.40 14.68 -31.86
CA ARG A 401 -12.66 13.60 -31.14
C ARG A 401 -12.57 13.63 -29.61
N HIS A 402 -12.96 12.49 -29.02
CA HIS A 402 -12.73 12.10 -27.62
C HIS A 402 -11.25 11.75 -27.41
N ASN A 403 -10.50 12.65 -26.75
CA ASN A 403 -9.23 12.32 -26.12
C ASN A 403 -9.40 12.33 -24.58
N THR A 404 -8.77 11.36 -23.93
CA THR A 404 -8.60 11.25 -22.48
C THR A 404 -8.00 12.53 -21.88
N ILE A 405 -8.60 13.02 -20.80
CA ILE A 405 -8.13 14.23 -20.10
C ILE A 405 -7.01 13.82 -19.16
N ASP A 406 -5.75 14.08 -19.54
CA ASP A 406 -4.66 14.06 -18.57
C ASP A 406 -4.81 15.28 -17.66
N THR A 407 -4.91 15.09 -16.35
CA THR A 407 -4.92 16.18 -15.35
C THR A 407 -3.55 16.34 -14.67
N TYR A 408 -3.33 17.39 -13.89
CA TYR A 408 -2.15 17.63 -13.05
C TYR A 408 -2.38 17.18 -11.60
N LEU A 409 -3.64 16.91 -11.23
CA LEU A 409 -4.06 16.53 -9.88
C LEU A 409 -4.40 15.03 -9.72
N HIS A 410 -4.44 14.24 -10.81
CA HIS A 410 -4.66 12.80 -10.79
C HIS A 410 -3.51 12.02 -11.41
#